data_AF-A0A368BF96-F1
#
_entry.id   AF-A0A368BF96-F1
#
_cell.length_a   1.000
_cell.length_b   1.000
_cell.length_c   1.000
_cell.angle_alpha   90.00
_cell.angle_beta   90.00
_cell.angle_gamma   90.00
#
_symmetry.space_group_name_H-M   'P 1'
#
loop_
_entity.id
_entity.type
_entity.pdbx_description
1 polymer ?
#
loop_
_entity_poly.entity_id
_entity_poly.type
_entity_poly.pdbx_seq_one_letter_code
_entity_poly.pdbx_strand_id
1 'polypeptide(L)'
;MVAIKANPPVNSPGNQNRIVGTTPGRVRKLGGYQKHHHLPDGHTDATQSFVRKVGQSEVKETADSLFTHIQSFFGYKRRDFVYTCEDGFAWIKTPDFDLQIRVDQCPQDPKNYLLTTEIVALHTEKIATDPRFHNCFTHHCDHLIIEFASPIQIEDKIDTLEDIPELAKAMTYEPDGSAFELKLPKLDLNIYVDESAITFSLLTLRDLGKLLDHSQKAFDILACANLGLRLR
;
A
#
# COMPACT_ATOMS: atom_id res chain seq x y z
N MET A 1 30.03 -33.53 26.76
CA MET A 1 28.64 -33.31 26.30
C MET A 1 28.50 -31.85 25.91
N VAL A 2 28.40 -31.55 24.62
CA VAL A 2 28.27 -30.19 24.10
C VAL A 2 26.78 -29.84 24.09
N ALA A 3 26.41 -28.77 24.78
CA ALA A 3 25.04 -28.28 24.82
C ALA A 3 24.65 -27.70 23.45
N ILE A 4 23.64 -28.30 22.82
CA ILE A 4 23.00 -27.78 21.62
C ILE A 4 22.21 -26.54 22.03
N LYS A 5 22.65 -25.35 21.59
CA LYS A 5 21.85 -24.13 21.69
C LYS A 5 20.65 -24.29 20.77
N ALA A 6 19.46 -24.37 21.34
CA ALA A 6 18.22 -24.27 20.59
C ALA A 6 18.19 -22.91 19.87
N ASN A 7 17.83 -22.92 18.59
CA ASN A 7 17.57 -21.70 17.83
C ASN A 7 16.51 -20.86 18.57
N PRO A 8 16.62 -19.52 18.55
CA PRO A 8 15.56 -18.66 19.09
C PRO A 8 14.24 -18.98 18.37
N PRO A 9 13.09 -18.83 19.06
CA PRO A 9 11.79 -19.12 18.46
C PRO A 9 11.61 -18.26 17.21
N VAL A 10 11.18 -18.89 16.12
CA VAL A 10 10.74 -18.21 14.91
C VAL A 10 9.59 -17.29 15.34
N ASN A 11 9.81 -15.97 15.27
CA ASN A 11 8.74 -15.01 15.47
C ASN A 11 7.60 -15.38 14.51
N SER A 12 6.40 -15.63 15.06
CA SER A 12 5.18 -15.72 14.24
C SER A 12 5.12 -14.47 13.35
N PRO A 13 4.73 -14.60 12.06
CA PRO A 13 4.63 -13.44 11.19
C PRO A 13 3.67 -12.44 11.85
N GLY A 14 4.13 -11.21 12.03
CA GLY A 14 3.25 -10.10 12.43
C GLY A 14 2.50 -9.58 11.21
N ASN A 15 1.46 -8.78 11.46
CA ASN A 15 0.79 -8.04 10.40
C ASN A 15 1.80 -7.14 9.66
N GLN A 16 1.58 -6.92 8.37
CA GLN A 16 2.44 -6.05 7.55
C GLN A 16 1.69 -4.76 7.21
N ASN A 17 2.32 -3.62 7.47
CA ASN A 17 1.76 -2.30 7.18
C ASN A 17 2.40 -1.78 5.88
N ARG A 18 1.56 -1.37 4.93
CA ARG A 18 1.98 -0.86 3.62
C ARG A 18 1.31 0.48 3.35
N ILE A 19 2.10 1.50 3.03
CA ILE A 19 1.55 2.78 2.54
C ILE A 19 1.69 2.75 1.03
N VAL A 20 0.58 2.79 0.30
CA VAL A 20 0.58 2.56 -1.15
C VAL A 20 -0.29 3.59 -1.86
N GLY A 21 0.06 3.86 -3.10
CA GLY A 21 -0.86 4.46 -4.04
C GLY A 21 -0.63 3.96 -5.45
N THR A 22 -1.71 3.95 -6.21
CA THR A 22 -1.75 3.36 -7.53
C THR A 22 -2.32 4.35 -8.52
N THR A 23 -1.63 4.51 -9.65
CA THR A 23 -2.10 5.30 -10.78
C THR A 23 -2.40 4.37 -11.94
N PRO A 24 -3.68 4.16 -12.32
CA PRO A 24 -4.02 3.35 -13.47
C PRO A 24 -3.72 4.09 -14.77
N GLY A 25 -3.36 3.35 -15.82
CA GLY A 25 -3.20 3.89 -17.15
C GLY A 25 -3.39 2.83 -18.23
N ARG A 26 -3.44 3.23 -19.50
CA ARG A 26 -3.55 2.28 -20.62
C ARG A 26 -2.17 1.84 -21.05
N VAL A 27 -1.96 0.53 -21.26
CA VAL A 27 -0.66 -0.02 -21.71
C VAL A 27 -0.17 0.68 -22.99
N ARG A 28 -1.07 0.97 -23.93
CA ARG A 28 -0.75 1.70 -25.18
C ARG A 28 -0.22 3.13 -25.00
N LYS A 29 -0.33 3.70 -23.80
CA LYS A 29 0.14 5.06 -23.45
C LYS A 29 1.51 5.05 -22.75
N LEU A 30 2.06 3.87 -22.42
CA LEU A 30 3.40 3.77 -21.85
C LEU A 30 4.44 4.21 -22.87
N GLY A 31 5.49 4.90 -22.41
CA GLY A 31 6.51 5.54 -23.25
C GLY A 31 7.31 4.57 -24.11
N GLY A 32 7.48 3.33 -23.66
CA GLY A 32 8.11 2.25 -24.43
C GLY A 32 7.17 1.50 -25.38
N TYR A 33 5.86 1.81 -25.41
CA TYR A 33 4.91 1.13 -26.28
C TYR A 33 5.04 1.63 -27.74
N GLN A 34 5.12 0.70 -28.69
CA GLN A 34 5.27 1.00 -30.12
C GLN A 34 4.06 0.50 -30.91
N LYS A 35 3.74 1.14 -32.04
CA LYS A 35 2.54 0.84 -32.85
C LYS A 35 2.43 -0.61 -33.33
N HIS A 36 3.56 -1.33 -33.45
CA HIS A 36 3.58 -2.72 -33.89
C HIS A 36 3.44 -3.73 -32.74
N HIS A 37 3.46 -3.27 -31.48
CA HIS A 37 3.22 -4.14 -30.34
C HIS A 37 1.75 -4.51 -30.25
N HIS A 38 1.47 -5.79 -29.99
CA HIS A 38 0.12 -6.23 -29.67
C HIS A 38 -0.26 -5.79 -28.25
N LEU A 39 -1.51 -5.34 -28.09
CA LEU A 39 -2.04 -5.03 -26.78
C LEU A 39 -2.36 -6.37 -26.07
N PRO A 40 -2.01 -6.53 -24.78
CA PRO A 40 -2.37 -7.74 -24.06
C PRO A 40 -3.89 -7.92 -24.00
N ASP A 41 -4.35 -9.14 -24.30
CA ASP A 41 -5.75 -9.55 -24.18
C ASP A 41 -5.99 -10.49 -22.99
N GLY A 42 -4.94 -10.77 -22.21
CA GLY A 42 -5.00 -11.57 -20.99
C GLY A 42 -3.82 -11.28 -20.06
N HIS A 43 -3.85 -11.85 -18.86
CA HIS A 43 -2.82 -11.71 -17.85
C HIS A 43 -1.96 -12.99 -17.78
N THR A 44 -0.71 -12.89 -18.22
CA THR A 44 0.29 -13.98 -18.23
C THR A 44 1.65 -13.41 -17.84
N ASP A 45 2.59 -14.24 -17.42
CA ASP A 45 3.95 -13.79 -17.09
C ASP A 45 4.63 -13.07 -18.26
N ALA A 46 4.34 -13.49 -19.49
CA ALA A 46 4.85 -12.86 -20.70
C ALA A 46 4.26 -11.46 -20.93
N THR A 47 2.95 -11.29 -20.77
CA THR A 47 2.29 -9.97 -20.92
C THR A 47 2.66 -9.03 -19.78
N GLN A 48 2.80 -9.56 -18.58
CA GLN A 48 3.30 -8.83 -17.41
C GLN A 48 4.73 -8.32 -17.64
N SER A 49 5.64 -9.20 -18.09
CA SER A 49 7.02 -8.83 -18.42
C SER A 49 7.08 -7.80 -19.56
N PHE A 50 6.19 -7.92 -20.54
CA PHE A 50 6.04 -6.93 -21.61
C PHE A 50 5.63 -5.56 -21.06
N VAL A 51 4.59 -5.49 -20.21
CA VAL A 51 4.13 -4.24 -19.57
C VAL A 51 5.24 -3.58 -18.77
N ARG A 52 5.97 -4.35 -17.96
CA ARG A 52 7.15 -3.88 -17.21
C ARG A 52 8.20 -3.26 -18.12
N LYS A 53 8.56 -3.96 -19.20
CA LYS A 53 9.55 -3.49 -20.17
C LYS A 53 9.14 -2.18 -20.83
N VAL A 54 7.90 -2.07 -21.32
CA VAL A 54 7.44 -0.86 -22.02
C VAL A 54 7.12 0.29 -21.07
N GLY A 55 6.87 0.01 -19.79
CA GLY A 55 6.62 1.00 -18.74
C GLY A 55 7.85 1.43 -17.94
N GLN A 56 9.05 0.97 -18.32
CA GLN A 56 10.30 1.32 -17.62
C GLN A 56 10.51 2.84 -17.53
N SER A 57 10.11 3.59 -18.56
CA SER A 57 10.21 5.06 -18.58
C SER A 57 9.39 5.71 -17.46
N GLU A 58 8.15 5.27 -17.26
CA GLU A 58 7.24 5.80 -16.25
C GLU A 58 7.75 5.54 -14.84
N VAL A 59 8.28 4.34 -14.62
CA VAL A 59 8.89 3.96 -13.34
C VAL A 59 10.12 4.81 -13.08
N LYS A 60 10.99 4.96 -14.08
CA LYS A 60 12.19 5.79 -13.96
C LYS A 60 11.88 7.26 -13.69
N GLU A 61 10.94 7.85 -14.41
CA GLU A 61 10.54 9.24 -14.22
C GLU A 61 10.00 9.47 -12.80
N THR A 62 9.13 8.57 -12.33
CA THR A 62 8.58 8.62 -10.97
C THR A 62 9.68 8.46 -9.92
N ALA A 63 10.60 7.50 -10.12
CA ALA A 63 11.70 7.23 -9.20
C ALA A 63 12.70 8.39 -9.12
N ASP A 64 13.07 8.98 -10.25
CA ASP A 64 14.00 10.12 -10.31
C ASP A 64 13.40 11.38 -9.67
N SER A 65 12.09 11.61 -9.87
CA SER A 65 11.33 12.69 -9.22
C SER A 65 11.31 12.50 -7.70
N LEU A 66 10.91 11.32 -7.23
CA LEU A 66 10.89 10.99 -5.79
C LEU A 66 12.29 11.06 -5.17
N PHE A 67 13.32 10.53 -5.84
CA PHE A 67 14.70 10.65 -5.36
C PHE A 67 15.09 12.12 -5.13
N THR A 68 14.78 13.00 -6.08
CA THR A 68 15.10 14.43 -6.00
C THR A 68 14.33 15.11 -4.86
N HIS A 69 13.04 14.81 -4.71
CA HIS A 69 12.22 15.35 -3.62
C HIS A 69 12.70 14.88 -2.25
N ILE A 70 12.94 13.58 -2.07
CA ILE A 70 13.45 13.00 -0.83
C ILE A 70 14.80 13.62 -0.47
N GLN A 71 15.72 13.70 -1.44
CA GLN A 71 17.02 14.33 -1.24
C GLN A 71 16.88 15.77 -0.75
N SER A 72 15.99 16.55 -1.38
CA SER A 72 15.79 17.95 -1.03
C SER A 72 15.11 18.16 0.32
N PHE A 73 14.09 17.38 0.66
CA PHE A 73 13.33 17.56 1.90
C PHE A 73 14.08 17.04 3.13
N PHE A 74 14.80 15.94 3.00
CA PHE A 74 15.51 15.31 4.11
C PHE A 74 16.97 15.75 4.22
N GLY A 75 17.52 16.39 3.20
CA GLY A 75 18.93 16.80 3.17
C GLY A 75 19.89 15.60 3.08
N TYR A 76 19.40 14.45 2.63
CA TYR A 76 20.23 13.27 2.41
C TYR A 76 21.27 13.52 1.32
N LYS A 77 22.41 12.84 1.43
CA LYS A 77 23.47 12.85 0.43
C LYS A 77 23.32 11.62 -0.45
N ARG A 78 23.91 11.65 -1.65
CA ARG A 78 23.91 10.50 -2.58
C ARG A 78 24.33 9.18 -1.91
N ARG A 79 25.29 9.23 -0.97
CA ARG A 79 25.81 8.05 -0.26
C ARG A 79 24.80 7.43 0.72
N ASP A 80 23.75 8.16 1.07
CA ASP A 80 22.72 7.72 2.01
C ASP A 80 21.59 6.96 1.26
N PHE A 81 21.66 6.89 -0.08
CA PHE A 81 20.71 6.17 -0.90
C PHE A 81 21.28 4.85 -1.43
N VAL A 82 20.42 3.83 -1.48
CA VAL A 82 20.56 2.72 -2.42
C VAL A 82 19.45 2.84 -3.45
N TYR A 83 19.81 3.04 -4.71
CA TYR A 83 18.85 3.23 -5.81
C TYR A 83 19.08 2.17 -6.88
N THR A 84 18.03 1.45 -7.25
CA THR A 84 17.98 0.58 -8.43
C THR A 84 16.75 0.92 -9.26
N CYS A 85 16.85 0.83 -10.58
CA CYS A 85 15.72 1.04 -11.48
C CYS A 85 15.93 0.26 -12.78
N GLU A 86 15.20 -0.84 -12.93
CA GLU A 86 15.31 -1.80 -14.03
C GLU A 86 14.01 -2.60 -14.16
N ASP A 87 13.73 -3.11 -15.36
CA ASP A 87 12.63 -4.05 -15.64
C ASP A 87 11.25 -3.67 -15.06
N GLY A 88 10.86 -2.40 -15.21
CA GLY A 88 9.58 -1.87 -14.74
C GLY A 88 9.49 -1.77 -13.21
N PHE A 89 10.64 -1.71 -12.54
CA PHE A 89 10.76 -1.67 -11.09
C PHE A 89 11.83 -0.68 -10.66
N ALA A 90 11.60 0.02 -9.57
CA ALA A 90 12.60 0.83 -8.89
C ALA A 90 12.53 0.60 -7.39
N TRP A 91 13.69 0.64 -6.76
CA TRP A 91 13.84 0.57 -5.31
C TRP A 91 14.69 1.73 -4.81
N ILE A 92 14.24 2.40 -3.77
CA ILE A 92 14.97 3.48 -3.11
C ILE A 92 15.03 3.17 -1.61
N LYS A 93 16.24 2.90 -1.12
CA LYS A 93 16.52 2.81 0.33
C LYS A 93 17.05 4.12 0.84
N THR A 94 16.59 4.50 2.03
CA THR A 94 17.06 5.68 2.75
C THR A 94 17.34 5.32 4.21
N PRO A 95 17.96 6.22 4.99
CA PRO A 95 18.16 5.98 6.42
C PRO A 95 16.85 5.75 7.18
N ASP A 96 15.77 6.47 6.83
CA ASP A 96 14.53 6.49 7.62
C ASP A 96 13.40 5.63 7.04
N PHE A 97 13.44 5.29 5.75
CA PHE A 97 12.42 4.48 5.08
C PHE A 97 12.90 3.89 3.76
N ASP A 98 12.24 2.82 3.31
CA ASP A 98 12.43 2.20 2.01
C ASP A 98 11.15 2.31 1.19
N LEU A 99 11.29 2.52 -0.12
CA LEU A 99 10.16 2.49 -1.05
C LEU A 99 10.48 1.72 -2.33
N GLN A 100 9.42 1.27 -2.98
CA GLN A 100 9.45 0.69 -4.30
C GLN A 100 8.44 1.37 -5.22
N ILE A 101 8.76 1.39 -6.50
CA ILE A 101 7.88 1.85 -7.57
C ILE A 101 7.85 0.76 -8.62
N ARG A 102 6.67 0.36 -9.08
CA ARG A 102 6.56 -0.68 -10.09
C ARG A 102 5.40 -0.45 -11.03
N VAL A 103 5.55 -0.90 -12.27
CA VAL A 103 4.48 -0.94 -13.25
C VAL A 103 4.09 -2.39 -13.51
N ASP A 104 2.85 -2.73 -13.20
CA ASP A 104 2.31 -4.06 -13.41
C ASP A 104 1.10 -4.01 -14.35
N GLN A 105 0.82 -5.11 -15.03
CA GLN A 105 -0.42 -5.26 -15.79
C GLN A 105 -1.60 -5.27 -14.80
N CYS A 106 -2.68 -4.57 -15.13
CA CYS A 106 -3.87 -4.58 -14.28
C CYS A 106 -4.52 -5.98 -14.34
N PRO A 107 -4.76 -6.64 -13.19
CA PRO A 107 -5.36 -7.98 -13.17
C PRO A 107 -6.83 -7.99 -13.62
N GLN A 108 -7.53 -6.86 -13.47
CA GLN A 108 -8.94 -6.71 -13.81
C GLN A 108 -9.19 -6.28 -15.26
N ASP A 109 -8.21 -5.59 -15.88
CA ASP A 109 -8.28 -5.19 -17.29
C ASP A 109 -6.89 -5.33 -17.93
N PRO A 110 -6.65 -6.37 -18.75
CA PRO A 110 -5.33 -6.64 -19.31
C PRO A 110 -4.81 -5.53 -20.21
N LYS A 111 -5.66 -4.61 -20.67
CA LYS A 111 -5.29 -3.46 -21.51
C LYS A 111 -4.77 -2.27 -20.71
N ASN A 112 -4.86 -2.35 -19.39
CA ASN A 112 -4.41 -1.32 -18.47
C ASN A 112 -3.18 -1.78 -17.68
N TYR A 113 -2.42 -0.81 -17.19
CA TYR A 113 -1.34 -0.98 -16.24
C TYR A 113 -1.70 -0.27 -14.94
N LEU A 114 -1.01 -0.66 -13.87
CA LEU A 114 -1.02 -0.01 -12.56
C LEU A 114 0.41 0.44 -12.24
N LEU A 115 0.62 1.76 -12.15
CA LEU A 115 1.87 2.32 -11.63
C LEU A 115 1.71 2.48 -10.11
N THR A 116 2.41 1.66 -9.35
CA THR A 116 2.29 1.55 -7.90
C THR A 116 3.50 2.19 -7.25
N THR A 117 3.29 3.12 -6.32
CA THR A 117 4.32 3.61 -5.38
C THR A 117 3.99 3.08 -4.00
N GLU A 118 4.95 2.46 -3.34
CA GLU A 118 4.74 1.79 -2.06
C GLU A 118 5.90 2.04 -1.11
N ILE A 119 5.59 2.48 0.10
CA ILE A 119 6.52 2.54 1.22
C ILE A 119 6.49 1.17 1.91
N VAL A 120 7.60 0.47 1.82
CA VAL A 120 7.72 -0.94 2.23
C VAL A 120 8.28 -1.09 3.64
N ALA A 121 8.98 -0.08 4.15
CA ALA A 121 9.50 -0.07 5.50
C ALA A 121 9.66 1.36 6.02
N LEU A 122 9.28 1.57 7.28
CA LEU A 122 9.63 2.74 8.07
C LEU A 122 10.66 2.30 9.11
N HIS A 123 11.84 2.90 9.11
CA HIS A 123 12.93 2.52 10.02
C HIS A 123 12.86 3.25 11.36
N THR A 124 12.05 4.30 11.45
CA THR A 124 11.84 5.07 12.68
C THR A 124 10.36 5.41 12.85
N GLU A 125 9.80 5.26 14.06
CA GLU A 125 8.39 5.60 14.34
C GLU A 125 8.06 7.07 14.03
N LYS A 126 9.05 7.95 14.16
CA LYS A 126 8.88 9.40 13.96
C LYS A 126 8.55 9.77 12.52
N ILE A 127 9.01 8.98 11.54
CA ILE A 127 8.82 9.30 10.12
C ILE A 127 7.34 9.31 9.71
N ALA A 128 6.52 8.45 10.33
CA ALA A 128 5.09 8.37 10.05
C ALA A 128 4.35 9.67 10.40
N THR A 129 4.92 10.47 11.29
CA THR A 129 4.39 11.78 11.71
C THR A 129 5.17 12.97 11.14
N ASP A 130 6.21 12.73 10.35
CA ASP A 130 7.07 13.78 9.82
C ASP A 130 6.39 14.51 8.65
N PRO A 131 6.16 15.84 8.75
CA PRO A 131 5.52 16.59 7.67
C PRO A 131 6.29 16.53 6.35
N ARG A 132 7.63 16.36 6.39
CA ARG A 132 8.47 16.22 5.19
C ARG A 132 8.14 14.93 4.44
N PHE A 133 7.86 13.86 5.16
CA PHE A 133 7.43 12.58 4.60
C PHE A 133 6.04 12.73 3.96
N HIS A 134 5.09 13.33 4.67
CA HIS A 134 3.74 13.57 4.14
C HIS A 134 3.76 14.41 2.86
N ASN A 135 4.53 15.49 2.85
CA ASN A 135 4.66 16.38 1.69
C ASN A 135 5.28 15.66 0.48
N CYS A 136 6.20 14.72 0.70
CA CYS A 136 6.84 13.96 -0.37
C CYS A 136 5.88 12.93 -1.01
N PHE A 137 4.99 12.33 -0.22
CA PHE A 137 4.21 11.15 -0.65
C PHE A 137 2.71 11.37 -0.79
N THR A 138 2.14 12.50 -0.36
CA THR A 138 0.70 12.78 -0.46
C THR A 138 0.14 12.64 -1.88
N HIS A 139 0.93 12.96 -2.91
CA HIS A 139 0.49 12.80 -4.30
C HIS A 139 0.65 11.39 -4.85
N HIS A 140 1.47 10.55 -4.19
CA HIS A 140 1.87 9.23 -4.65
C HIS A 140 1.18 8.08 -3.90
N CYS A 141 0.80 8.31 -2.65
CA CYS A 141 0.20 7.33 -1.76
C CYS A 141 -1.12 7.84 -1.18
N ASP A 142 -2.14 6.99 -1.22
CA ASP A 142 -3.51 7.31 -0.80
C ASP A 142 -4.20 6.18 -0.04
N HIS A 143 -3.51 5.06 0.17
CA HIS A 143 -3.99 3.93 0.95
C HIS A 143 -2.97 3.55 2.04
N LEU A 144 -3.50 3.19 3.20
CA LEU A 144 -2.77 2.43 4.22
C LEU A 144 -3.40 1.03 4.26
N ILE A 145 -2.60 0.01 3.95
CA ILE A 145 -3.02 -1.39 3.92
C ILE A 145 -2.32 -2.14 5.04
N ILE A 146 -3.08 -3.02 5.70
CA ILE A 146 -2.62 -3.83 6.80
C ILE A 146 -2.99 -5.26 6.52
N GLU A 147 -1.98 -6.01 6.12
CA GLU A 147 -2.12 -7.42 5.79
C GLU A 147 -2.08 -8.23 7.08
N PHE A 148 -3.08 -9.08 7.26
CA PHE A 148 -3.14 -9.98 8.39
C PHE A 148 -2.10 -11.09 8.23
N ALA A 149 -1.47 -11.47 9.35
CA ALA A 149 -0.58 -12.63 9.37
C ALA A 149 -1.30 -13.96 9.06
N SER A 150 -2.61 -13.99 9.27
CA SER A 150 -3.50 -15.13 9.01
C SER A 150 -4.89 -14.63 8.65
N PRO A 151 -5.63 -15.33 7.77
CA PRO A 151 -6.99 -14.94 7.43
C PRO A 151 -7.90 -14.78 8.65
N ILE A 152 -8.81 -13.81 8.61
CA ILE A 152 -9.80 -13.57 9.66
C ILE A 152 -11.20 -14.00 9.23
N GLN A 153 -12.06 -14.37 10.18
CA GLN A 153 -13.47 -14.68 9.92
C GLN A 153 -14.27 -13.38 9.83
N ILE A 154 -14.68 -13.00 8.62
CA ILE A 154 -15.33 -11.71 8.36
C ILE A 154 -16.76 -11.65 8.88
N GLU A 155 -17.53 -12.73 8.75
CA GLU A 155 -18.89 -12.83 9.26
C GLU A 155 -18.97 -12.51 10.76
N ASP A 156 -18.08 -13.10 11.58
CA ASP A 156 -17.99 -12.81 13.02
C ASP A 156 -17.75 -11.32 13.31
N LYS A 157 -17.01 -10.62 12.43
CA LYS A 157 -16.71 -9.19 12.56
C LYS A 157 -17.89 -8.34 12.15
N ILE A 158 -18.60 -8.73 11.09
CA ILE A 158 -19.85 -8.08 10.68
C ILE A 158 -20.85 -8.17 11.83
N ASP A 159 -21.09 -9.36 12.37
CA ASP A 159 -22.03 -9.57 13.50
C ASP A 159 -21.67 -8.68 14.70
N THR A 160 -20.39 -8.64 15.07
CA THR A 160 -19.91 -7.79 16.18
C THR A 160 -20.13 -6.29 15.91
N LEU A 161 -19.97 -5.85 14.66
CA LEU A 161 -20.14 -4.45 14.27
C LEU A 161 -21.62 -4.06 14.14
N GLU A 162 -22.51 -5.00 13.79
CA GLU A 162 -23.96 -4.78 13.73
C GLU A 162 -24.55 -4.48 15.12
N ASP A 163 -23.97 -5.05 16.18
CA ASP A 163 -24.33 -4.76 17.56
C ASP A 163 -24.02 -3.30 18.00
N ILE A 164 -23.26 -2.54 17.20
CA ILE A 164 -22.91 -1.14 17.46
C ILE A 164 -23.73 -0.26 16.50
N PRO A 165 -24.82 0.40 16.95
CA PRO A 165 -25.78 1.06 16.05
C PRO A 165 -25.19 2.17 15.16
N GLU A 166 -24.12 2.83 15.61
CA GLU A 166 -23.43 3.84 14.80
C GLU A 166 -22.59 3.22 13.68
N LEU A 167 -21.95 2.08 13.93
CA LEU A 167 -21.12 1.38 12.95
C LEU A 167 -21.98 0.58 11.97
N ALA A 168 -23.03 -0.07 12.45
CA ALA A 168 -24.01 -0.78 11.61
C ALA A 168 -24.59 0.11 10.50
N LYS A 169 -24.89 1.39 10.82
CA LYS A 169 -25.40 2.37 9.84
C LYS A 169 -24.35 2.85 8.84
N ALA A 170 -23.08 2.76 9.21
CA ALA A 170 -21.93 3.16 8.40
C ALA A 170 -21.35 2.00 7.58
N MET A 171 -21.82 0.78 7.83
CA MET A 171 -21.30 -0.46 7.25
C MET A 171 -22.13 -0.91 6.05
N THR A 172 -21.45 -1.39 5.02
CA THR A 172 -22.01 -2.18 3.93
C THR A 172 -21.15 -3.41 3.74
N TYR A 173 -21.73 -4.53 3.35
CA TYR A 173 -20.98 -5.78 3.16
C TYR A 173 -21.51 -6.56 1.96
N GLU A 174 -20.66 -7.44 1.44
CA GLU A 174 -21.04 -8.34 0.36
C GLU A 174 -22.06 -9.39 0.86
N PRO A 175 -23.03 -9.82 0.03
CA PRO A 175 -24.05 -10.79 0.46
C PRO A 175 -23.50 -12.14 0.92
N ASP A 176 -22.28 -12.48 0.53
CA ASP A 176 -21.57 -13.70 0.90
C ASP A 176 -20.71 -13.55 2.16
N GLY A 177 -20.72 -12.38 2.80
CA GLY A 177 -19.95 -12.11 4.02
C GLY A 177 -18.44 -12.06 3.81
N SER A 178 -17.94 -12.02 2.58
CA SER A 178 -16.50 -12.07 2.28
C SER A 178 -15.73 -10.79 2.61
N ALA A 179 -16.42 -9.65 2.64
CA ALA A 179 -15.84 -8.34 2.92
C ALA A 179 -16.89 -7.35 3.43
N PHE A 180 -16.42 -6.32 4.14
CA PHE A 180 -17.23 -5.16 4.51
C PHE A 180 -16.49 -3.84 4.28
N GLU A 181 -17.27 -2.77 4.10
CA GLU A 181 -16.83 -1.39 3.97
C GLU A 181 -17.49 -0.55 5.08
N LEU A 182 -16.69 0.19 5.84
CA LEU A 182 -17.13 1.19 6.81
C LEU A 182 -16.82 2.59 6.29
N LYS A 183 -17.86 3.38 6.06
CA LYS A 183 -17.74 4.80 5.70
C LYS A 183 -17.94 5.66 6.94
N LEU A 184 -16.88 6.35 7.37
CA LEU A 184 -16.90 7.23 8.54
C LEU A 184 -16.72 8.71 8.12
N PRO A 185 -17.77 9.40 7.61
CA PRO A 185 -17.69 10.79 7.16
C PRO A 185 -17.13 11.78 8.20
N LYS A 186 -17.42 11.57 9.50
CA LYS A 186 -16.91 12.43 10.58
C LYS A 186 -15.39 12.35 10.72
N LEU A 187 -14.80 11.22 10.35
CA LEU A 187 -13.36 11.00 10.31
C LEU A 187 -12.80 11.09 8.88
N ASP A 188 -13.59 11.47 7.88
CA ASP A 188 -13.17 11.49 6.48
C ASP A 188 -12.45 10.19 6.05
N LEU A 189 -12.95 9.04 6.48
CA LEU A 189 -12.26 7.77 6.33
C LEU A 189 -13.19 6.71 5.73
N ASN A 190 -12.65 5.99 4.76
CA ASN A 190 -13.21 4.76 4.23
C ASN A 190 -12.32 3.59 4.66
N ILE A 191 -12.94 2.55 5.21
CA ILE A 191 -12.24 1.36 5.69
C ILE A 191 -12.85 0.17 4.96
N TYR A 192 -12.05 -0.51 4.14
CA TYR A 192 -12.44 -1.76 3.51
C TYR A 192 -11.71 -2.92 4.21
N VAL A 193 -12.43 -3.99 4.52
CA VAL A 193 -11.89 -5.15 5.22
C VAL A 193 -12.31 -6.41 4.49
N ASP A 194 -11.34 -7.25 4.16
CA ASP A 194 -11.54 -8.60 3.64
C ASP A 194 -10.77 -9.61 4.53
N GLU A 195 -10.82 -10.90 4.19
CA GLU A 195 -10.18 -11.97 4.97
C GLU A 195 -8.68 -11.76 5.18
N SER A 196 -8.02 -11.00 4.31
CA SER A 196 -6.56 -10.89 4.21
C SER A 196 -6.01 -9.55 4.67
N ALA A 197 -6.80 -8.47 4.60
CA ALA A 197 -6.31 -7.13 4.91
C ALA A 197 -7.38 -6.14 5.35
N ILE A 198 -6.91 -5.05 5.94
CA ILE A 198 -7.65 -3.79 6.12
C ILE A 198 -7.02 -2.72 5.27
N THR A 199 -7.85 -2.02 4.51
CA THR A 199 -7.45 -0.92 3.64
C THR A 199 -8.14 0.37 4.08
N PHE A 200 -7.34 1.36 4.47
CA PHE A 200 -7.79 2.70 4.81
C PHE A 200 -7.56 3.65 3.63
N SER A 201 -8.55 4.50 3.34
CA SER A 201 -8.44 5.60 2.37
C SER A 201 -9.28 6.79 2.84
N LEU A 202 -8.99 8.00 2.35
CA LEU A 202 -9.81 9.17 2.66
C LEU A 202 -11.06 9.21 1.78
N LEU A 203 -12.18 9.73 2.31
CA LEU A 203 -13.39 9.96 1.51
C LEU A 203 -13.25 11.22 0.63
N THR A 204 -12.41 12.15 1.04
CA THR A 204 -12.10 13.38 0.30
C THR A 204 -10.73 13.34 -0.40
N LEU A 205 -10.11 14.50 -0.58
CA LEU A 205 -8.86 14.65 -1.32
C LEU A 205 -7.70 13.96 -0.59
N ARG A 206 -6.70 13.53 -1.38
CA ARG A 206 -5.48 12.90 -0.87
C ARG A 206 -4.74 13.84 0.08
N ASP A 207 -4.47 13.31 1.28
CA ASP A 207 -3.62 13.91 2.30
C ASP A 207 -3.05 12.76 3.14
N LEU A 208 -1.77 12.45 2.95
CA LEU A 208 -1.17 11.29 3.62
C LEU A 208 -1.06 11.50 5.14
N GLY A 209 -0.80 12.73 5.59
CA GLY A 209 -0.72 13.03 7.02
C GLY A 209 -2.06 12.82 7.71
N LYS A 210 -3.13 13.31 7.08
CA LYS A 210 -4.51 13.09 7.53
C LYS A 210 -4.88 11.61 7.51
N LEU A 211 -4.53 10.88 6.45
CA LEU A 211 -4.80 9.43 6.36
C LEU A 211 -4.17 8.66 7.51
N LEU A 212 -2.90 8.91 7.83
CA LEU A 212 -2.18 8.22 8.92
C LEU A 212 -2.73 8.60 10.31
N ASP A 213 -3.07 9.88 10.53
CA ASP A 213 -3.69 10.32 11.79
C ASP A 213 -5.10 9.75 11.98
N HIS A 214 -5.91 9.74 10.92
CA HIS A 214 -7.29 9.29 10.97
C HIS A 214 -7.39 7.76 11.05
N SER A 215 -6.50 7.02 10.38
CA SER A 215 -6.45 5.57 10.51
C SER A 215 -6.09 5.16 11.94
N GLN A 216 -5.13 5.84 12.59
CA GLN A 216 -4.79 5.60 14.00
C GLN A 216 -6.00 5.76 14.94
N LYS A 217 -6.84 6.78 14.72
CA LYS A 217 -8.09 6.96 15.49
C LYS A 217 -9.12 5.88 15.18
N ALA A 218 -9.21 5.47 13.92
CA ALA A 218 -10.13 4.40 13.52
C ALA A 218 -9.73 3.04 14.09
N PHE A 219 -8.44 2.79 14.29
CA PHE A 219 -7.99 1.60 15.00
C PHE A 219 -8.52 1.52 16.42
N ASP A 220 -8.57 2.63 17.14
CA ASP A 220 -9.10 2.63 18.50
C ASP A 220 -10.60 2.26 18.50
N ILE A 221 -11.34 2.66 17.46
CA ILE A 221 -12.75 2.28 17.25
C ILE A 221 -12.86 0.79 16.89
N LEU A 222 -12.01 0.32 15.97
CA LEU A 222 -12.00 -1.06 15.47
C LEU A 222 -11.44 -2.06 16.48
N ALA A 223 -10.61 -1.62 17.42
CA ALA A 223 -10.11 -2.45 18.51
C ALA A 223 -11.26 -2.98 19.39
N CYS A 224 -12.37 -2.23 19.50
CA CYS A 224 -13.59 -2.70 20.16
C CYS A 224 -14.20 -3.93 19.48
N ALA A 225 -14.01 -4.11 18.17
CA ALA A 225 -14.46 -5.29 17.41
C ALA A 225 -13.45 -6.47 17.41
N ASN A 226 -12.42 -6.38 18.26
CA ASN A 226 -11.39 -7.40 18.44
C ASN A 226 -10.73 -7.83 17.12
N LEU A 227 -10.46 -6.87 16.23
CA LEU A 227 -9.83 -7.12 14.92
C LEU A 227 -8.33 -7.50 15.01
N GLY A 228 -7.77 -7.64 16.22
CA GLY A 228 -6.40 -8.16 16.42
C GLY A 228 -5.29 -7.20 15.98
N LEU A 229 -5.59 -5.90 15.88
CA LEU A 229 -4.70 -4.92 15.26
C LEU A 229 -3.88 -4.15 16.30
N ARG A 230 -2.56 -4.06 16.06
CA ARG A 230 -1.71 -3.00 16.61
C ARG A 230 -0.87 -2.41 15.49
N LEU A 231 -0.93 -1.09 15.30
CA LEU A 231 0.13 -0.39 14.59
C LEU A 231 1.42 -0.58 15.40
N ARG A 232 2.43 -1.17 14.76
CA ARG A 232 3.81 -1.21 15.24
C ARG A 232 4.67 -0.52 14.21
#